data_AF-A0A7K9CNF1-F1
#
_entry.id   AF-A0A7K9CNF1-F1
#
_cell.length_a   1.000
_cell.length_b   1.000
_cell.length_c   1.000
_cell.angle_alpha   90.00
_cell.angle_beta   90.00
_cell.angle_gamma   90.00
#
_symmetry.space_group_name_H-M   'P 1'
#
loop_
_entity.id
_entity.type
_entity.pdbx_description
1 polymer ?
#
loop_
_entity_poly.entity_id
_entity_poly.type
_entity_poly.pdbx_seq_one_letter_code
_entity_poly.pdbx_strand_id
1 'polypeptide(L)'
;QCQLSGLWRNEQDSLMEISAVRSNGEFHGKYLTRVTLSGGCARLSPLKGSQQQPAEGEWPTFTFTVHWDKFSNATTAFVGQCFVDAGGKETLTTMWLLREAVGSLEEDWKATR
;
A
#
# COMPACT_ATOMS: atom_id res chain seq x y z
N GLN A 1 -8.17 -6.56 17.86
CA GLN A 1 -8.52 -5.36 17.08
C GLN A 1 -7.29 -5.02 16.26
N CYS A 2 -7.36 -4.98 14.93
CA CYS A 2 -6.23 -4.53 14.13
C CYS A 2 -6.33 -3.03 13.85
N GLN A 3 -5.21 -2.30 14.01
CA GLN A 3 -5.13 -0.88 13.72
C GLN A 3 -4.12 -0.61 12.59
N LEU A 4 -4.56 -0.02 11.47
CA LEU A 4 -3.66 0.27 10.35
C LEU A 4 -2.61 1.34 10.68
N SER A 5 -2.91 2.28 11.57
CA SER A 5 -1.98 3.36 11.93
C SER A 5 -0.74 2.80 12.61
N GLY A 6 0.45 3.17 12.13
CA GLY A 6 1.72 2.69 12.67
C GLY A 6 2.76 2.42 11.60
N LEU A 7 3.79 1.67 11.99
CA LEU A 7 4.91 1.26 11.14
C LEU A 7 4.76 -0.20 10.74
N TRP A 8 4.90 -0.46 9.45
CA TRP A 8 4.78 -1.77 8.84
C TRP A 8 6.02 -2.10 8.02
N ARG A 9 6.36 -3.39 7.98
CA ARG A 9 7.41 -3.95 7.13
C ARG A 9 6.83 -5.16 6.41
N ASN A 10 7.08 -5.25 5.10
CA ASN A 10 6.72 -6.44 4.33
C ASN A 10 7.89 -7.43 4.24
N GLU A 11 7.66 -8.58 3.62
CA GLU A 11 8.63 -9.66 3.40
C GLU A 11 9.81 -9.29 2.49
N GLN A 12 9.73 -8.17 1.77
CA GLN A 12 10.80 -7.63 0.92
C GLN A 12 11.58 -6.50 1.60
N ASP A 13 11.33 -6.24 2.89
CA ASP A 13 11.91 -5.16 3.70
C ASP A 13 11.52 -3.75 3.26
N SER A 14 10.47 -3.60 2.47
CA SER A 14 9.82 -2.31 2.25
C SER A 14 9.15 -1.85 3.54
N LEU A 15 9.25 -0.55 3.81
CA LEU A 15 8.73 0.08 5.01
C LEU A 15 7.54 0.97 4.66
N MET A 16 6.54 0.99 5.54
CA MET A 16 5.36 1.80 5.39
C MET A 16 4.99 2.43 6.73
N GLU A 17 4.67 3.72 6.70
CA GLU A 17 4.11 4.44 7.83
C GLU A 17 2.70 4.91 7.46
N ILE A 18 1.71 4.54 8.26
CA ILE A 18 0.32 4.97 8.09
C ILE A 18 -0.05 5.91 9.24
N SER A 19 -0.58 7.09 8.91
CA SER A 19 -1.07 8.05 9.89
C SER A 19 -2.33 7.53 10.60
N ALA A 20 -2.81 8.27 11.60
CA ALA A 20 -4.13 7.99 12.18
C ALA A 20 -5.21 7.87 11.10
N VAL A 21 -6.01 6.80 11.18
CA VAL A 21 -7.17 6.59 10.31
C VAL A 21 -8.29 7.51 10.79
N ARG A 22 -8.86 8.30 9.87
CA ARG A 22 -9.95 9.23 10.17
C ARG A 22 -11.27 8.49 10.38
N SER A 23 -12.25 9.16 10.97
CA SER A 23 -13.59 8.59 11.21
C SER A 23 -14.32 8.16 9.93
N ASN A 24 -14.01 8.81 8.80
CA ASN A 24 -14.51 8.45 7.46
C ASN A 24 -13.69 7.32 6.79
N GLY A 25 -12.75 6.70 7.50
CA GLY A 25 -11.89 5.62 7.00
C GLY A 25 -10.67 6.09 6.22
N GLU A 26 -10.54 7.37 5.88
CA GLU A 26 -9.39 7.87 5.12
C GLU A 26 -8.10 7.87 5.95
N PHE A 27 -6.98 7.56 5.31
CA PHE A 27 -5.65 7.69 5.89
C PHE A 27 -4.62 8.14 4.87
N HIS A 28 -3.52 8.69 5.36
CA HIS A 28 -2.34 9.04 4.56
C HIS A 28 -1.12 8.32 5.14
N GLY A 29 -0.01 8.39 4.42
CA GLY A 29 1.21 7.79 4.91
C GLY A 29 2.40 8.01 4.00
N LYS A 30 3.44 7.22 4.25
CA LYS A 30 4.63 7.18 3.43
C LYS A 30 5.05 5.73 3.21
N TYR A 31 5.58 5.46 2.02
CA TYR A 31 6.07 4.16 1.62
C TYR A 31 7.52 4.29 1.15
N LEU A 32 8.40 3.41 1.64
CA LEU A 32 9.77 3.27 1.19
C LEU A 32 9.95 1.85 0.67
N THR A 33 9.98 1.70 -0.65
CA THR A 33 10.24 0.40 -1.26
C THR A 33 11.72 0.02 -1.10
N ARG A 34 11.99 -1.26 -0.87
CA ARG A 34 13.35 -1.81 -0.93
C ARG A 34 13.76 -2.22 -2.35
N VAL A 35 12.78 -2.49 -3.21
CA VAL A 35 12.97 -2.96 -4.58
C VAL A 35 12.42 -1.96 -5.58
N THR A 36 13.16 -1.74 -6.67
CA THR A 36 12.79 -0.79 -7.74
C THR A 36 13.03 -1.41 -9.10
N LEU A 37 12.07 -1.27 -10.01
CA LEU A 37 12.18 -1.82 -11.37
C LEU A 37 13.06 -0.96 -12.29
N SER A 38 13.11 0.35 -12.04
CA SER A 38 13.80 1.32 -12.90
C SER A 38 15.31 1.44 -12.63
N GLY A 39 15.87 0.63 -11.73
CA GLY A 39 17.28 0.73 -11.30
C GLY A 39 17.64 2.04 -10.56
N GLY A 40 16.69 2.96 -10.40
CA GLY A 40 16.85 4.19 -9.64
C GLY A 40 16.85 3.93 -8.13
N CYS A 41 17.49 4.81 -7.37
CA CYS A 41 17.46 4.71 -5.92
C CYS A 41 16.04 4.94 -5.39
N ALA A 42 15.51 3.98 -4.63
CA ALA A 42 14.23 4.11 -3.95
C ALA A 42 14.20 5.38 -3.08
N ARG A 43 13.08 6.10 -3.12
CA ARG A 43 12.84 7.26 -2.27
C ARG A 43 11.53 7.07 -1.51
N LEU A 44 11.41 7.78 -0.40
CA LEU A 44 10.19 7.84 0.39
C LEU A 44 9.10 8.57 -0.40
N SER A 45 8.01 7.86 -0.68
CA SER A 45 6.89 8.32 -1.51
C SER A 45 5.60 8.39 -0.70
N PRO A 46 4.72 9.36 -0.97
CA PRO A 46 3.45 9.48 -0.27
C PRO A 46 2.49 8.35 -0.65
N LEU A 47 1.67 7.94 0.33
CA LEU A 47 0.51 7.07 0.09
C LEU A 47 -0.77 7.70 0.63
N LYS A 48 -1.90 7.35 0.01
CA LYS A 48 -3.25 7.71 0.47
C LYS A 48 -4.17 6.50 0.33
N GLY A 49 -5.04 6.28 1.31
CA GLY A 49 -5.95 5.14 1.28
C GLY A 49 -7.22 5.35 2.08
N SER A 50 -8.02 4.29 2.10
CA SER A 50 -9.22 4.19 2.91
C SER A 50 -9.40 2.79 3.48
N GLN A 51 -10.00 2.73 4.66
CA GLN A 51 -10.36 1.52 5.37
C GLN A 51 -11.88 1.43 5.51
N GLN A 52 -12.44 0.24 5.31
CA GLN A 52 -13.85 -0.02 5.62
C GLN A 52 -14.07 -0.08 7.13
N GLN A 53 -15.28 0.30 7.57
CA GLN A 53 -15.73 -0.01 8.92
C GLN A 53 -16.14 -1.48 8.96
N PRO A 54 -15.45 -2.34 9.74
CA PRO A 54 -15.79 -3.75 9.80
C PRO A 54 -17.11 -3.95 10.55
N ALA A 55 -17.87 -4.98 10.17
CA ALA A 55 -18.97 -5.45 10.99
C ALA A 55 -18.45 -6.10 12.29
N GLU A 56 -19.36 -6.40 13.22
CA GLU A 56 -18.99 -7.08 14.46
C GLU A 56 -18.33 -8.44 14.17
N GLY A 57 -17.14 -8.65 14.73
CA GLY A 57 -16.37 -9.88 14.52
C GLY A 57 -15.54 -9.93 13.23
N GLU A 58 -15.63 -8.93 12.35
CA GLU A 58 -14.83 -8.86 11.13
C GLU A 58 -13.56 -8.02 11.29
N TRP A 59 -12.57 -8.29 10.45
CA TRP A 59 -11.39 -7.43 10.34
C TRP A 59 -11.48 -6.48 9.14
N PRO A 60 -10.95 -5.25 9.25
CA PRO A 60 -11.14 -4.26 8.22
C PRO A 60 -10.39 -4.59 6.92
N THR A 61 -11.10 -4.51 5.81
CA THR A 61 -10.49 -4.39 4.47
C THR A 61 -10.07 -2.95 4.21
N PHE A 62 -9.02 -2.77 3.42
CA PHE A 62 -8.51 -1.44 3.08
C PHE A 62 -7.91 -1.43 1.68
N THR A 63 -7.72 -0.22 1.17
CA THR A 63 -6.95 0.04 -0.04
C THR A 63 -6.10 1.29 0.14
N PHE A 64 -4.97 1.36 -0.53
CA PHE A 64 -4.19 2.57 -0.66
C PHE A 64 -3.43 2.62 -1.98
N THR A 65 -3.13 3.82 -2.43
CA THR A 65 -2.24 4.06 -3.58
C THR A 65 -0.94 4.67 -3.10
N VAL A 66 0.16 4.29 -3.75
CA VAL A 66 1.49 4.90 -3.57
C VAL A 66 1.82 5.66 -4.84
N HIS A 67 2.13 6.95 -4.68
CA HIS A 67 2.50 7.83 -5.78
C HIS A 67 4.03 7.99 -5.80
N TRP A 68 4.71 7.38 -6.77
CA TRP A 68 6.17 7.27 -6.83
C TRP A 68 6.91 8.55 -7.30
N ASP A 69 6.44 9.71 -6.83
CA ASP A 69 6.77 11.07 -7.28
C ASP A 69 8.26 11.45 -7.47
N LYS A 70 9.20 10.78 -6.81
CA LYS A 70 10.62 11.17 -6.79
C LYS A 70 11.55 10.32 -7.66
N PHE A 71 11.11 9.15 -8.10
CA PHE A 71 12.00 8.21 -8.79
C PHE A 71 11.31 7.34 -9.86
N SER A 72 9.99 7.45 -10.03
CA SER A 72 9.24 6.76 -11.08
C SER A 72 7.98 7.56 -11.45
N ASN A 73 7.48 7.37 -12.67
CA ASN A 73 6.17 7.88 -13.08
C ASN A 73 5.06 6.81 -12.96
N ALA A 74 5.39 5.65 -12.39
CA ALA A 74 4.43 4.59 -12.11
C ALA A 74 3.55 4.93 -10.90
N THR A 75 2.49 4.15 -10.72
CA THR A 75 1.63 4.17 -9.52
C THR A 75 1.39 2.74 -9.06
N THR A 76 1.40 2.48 -7.75
CA THR A 76 1.01 1.18 -7.19
C THR A 76 -0.25 1.32 -6.37
N ALA A 77 -1.23 0.45 -6.61
CA ALA A 77 -2.39 0.31 -5.75
C ALA A 77 -2.27 -0.99 -4.95
N PHE A 78 -2.59 -0.92 -3.66
CA PHE A 78 -2.70 -2.06 -2.77
C PHE A 78 -4.15 -2.22 -2.32
N VAL A 79 -4.58 -3.46 -2.17
CA VAL A 79 -5.85 -3.84 -1.54
C VAL A 79 -5.59 -5.00 -0.61
N GLY A 80 -6.25 -5.02 0.54
CA GLY A 80 -5.97 -6.05 1.53
C GLY A 80 -6.92 -6.05 2.70
N GLN A 81 -6.59 -6.92 3.64
CA GLN A 81 -7.29 -7.07 4.91
C GLN A 81 -6.25 -7.24 6.02
N CYS A 82 -6.51 -6.61 7.16
CA CYS A 82 -5.69 -6.84 8.33
C CYS A 82 -6.21 -8.02 9.13
N PHE A 83 -5.33 -8.82 9.73
CA PHE A 83 -5.69 -9.92 10.62
C PHE A 83 -4.92 -9.81 11.93
N VAL A 84 -5.49 -10.36 13.01
CA VAL A 84 -4.80 -10.54 14.29
C VAL A 84 -4.79 -12.03 14.60
N ASP A 85 -3.61 -12.60 14.86
CA ASP A 85 -3.49 -14.01 15.23
C ASP A 85 -3.77 -14.27 16.73
N ALA A 86 -3.75 -15.55 17.13
CA ALA A 86 -4.00 -15.96 18.51
C ALA A 86 -2.94 -15.42 19.51
N GLY A 87 -1.75 -15.04 19.03
CA GLY A 87 -0.70 -14.39 19.81
C GLY A 87 -0.82 -12.87 19.86
N GLY A 88 -1.84 -12.28 19.23
CA GLY A 88 -2.05 -10.84 19.15
C GLY A 88 -1.20 -10.14 18.09
N LYS A 89 -0.50 -10.89 17.21
CA LYS A 89 0.29 -10.28 16.13
C LYS A 89 -0.62 -9.82 15.01
N GLU A 90 -0.51 -8.55 14.66
CA GLU A 90 -1.21 -7.97 13.52
C GLU A 90 -0.47 -8.25 12.21
N THR A 91 -1.21 -8.55 11.14
CA THR A 91 -0.66 -8.82 9.80
C THR A 91 -1.54 -8.19 8.73
N LEU A 92 -0.94 -7.39 7.85
CA LEU A 92 -1.59 -6.90 6.64
C LEU A 92 -1.38 -7.90 5.50
N THR A 93 -2.45 -8.57 5.09
CA THR A 93 -2.43 -9.39 3.87
C THR A 93 -2.86 -8.51 2.71
N THR A 94 -2.05 -8.44 1.66
CA THR A 94 -2.30 -7.51 0.56
C THR A 94 -2.01 -8.14 -0.79
N MET A 95 -2.74 -7.68 -1.80
CA MET A 95 -2.36 -7.77 -3.20
C MET A 95 -2.08 -6.37 -3.72
N TRP A 96 -1.29 -6.28 -4.78
CA TRP A 96 -0.97 -5.02 -5.40
C TRP A 96 -0.99 -5.12 -6.92
N LEU A 97 -1.21 -3.97 -7.55
CA LEU A 97 -1.02 -3.76 -8.97
C LEU A 97 -0.08 -2.58 -9.13
N LEU A 98 1.02 -2.78 -9.86
CA LEU A 98 1.91 -1.71 -10.28
C LEU A 98 1.55 -1.34 -11.71
N ARG A 99 1.23 -0.06 -11.91
CA ARG A 99 0.92 0.51 -13.21
C ARG A 99 2.05 1.42 -13.68
N GLU A 100 2.71 1.03 -14.77
CA GLU A 100 3.69 1.85 -15.48
C GLU A 100 2.99 2.85 -16.42
N ALA A 101 3.63 4.01 -16.62
CA ALA A 101 3.26 4.91 -17.70
C ALA A 101 3.90 4.43 -19.00
N VAL A 102 3.10 4.34 -20.07
CA VAL A 102 3.55 3.91 -21.40
C VAL A 102 3.29 5.01 -22.44
N GLY A 103 4.00 4.96 -23.56
CA GLY A 103 3.98 6.03 -24.56
C GLY A 103 2.73 6.03 -25.43
N SER A 104 2.02 4.91 -25.52
CA SER A 104 0.82 4.77 -26.33
C SER A 104 -0.13 3.66 -25.81
N LEU A 105 -1.34 3.61 -26.36
CA LEU A 105 -2.35 2.62 -25.97
C LEU A 105 -1.95 1.20 -26.40
N GLU A 106 -1.23 1.06 -27.51
CA GLU A 106 -0.74 -0.24 -28.01
C GLU A 106 0.28 -0.88 -27.06
N GLU A 107 0.87 -0.10 -26.16
CA GLU A 107 1.78 -0.56 -25.12
C GLU A 107 1.09 -0.89 -23.79
N ASP A 108 -0.24 -0.70 -23.67
CA ASP A 108 -0.98 -0.89 -22.42
C ASP A 108 -0.88 -2.32 -21.87
N TRP A 109 -0.86 -3.31 -22.75
CA TRP A 109 -0.87 -4.73 -22.38
C TRP A 109 0.29 -5.15 -21.48
N LYS A 110 1.43 -4.43 -21.53
CA LYS A 110 2.63 -4.70 -20.72
C LYS A 110 2.75 -3.81 -19.49
N ALA A 111 1.82 -2.86 -19.30
CA ALA A 111 1.98 -1.77 -18.35
C ALA A 111 1.53 -2.11 -16.91
N THR A 112 0.93 -3.27 -16.69
CA THR A 112 0.46 -3.70 -15.36
C THR A 112 1.19 -4.96 -14.91
N ARG A 113 1.75 -4.93 -13.70
CA ARG A 113 2.27 -6.09 -12.97
C ARG A 113 1.44 -6.37 -11.74
#